data_AF-A0A837RE06-F1
#
_entry.id   AF-A0A837RE06-F1
#
_cell.length_a   1.000
_cell.length_b   1.000
_cell.length_c   1.000
_cell.angle_alpha   90.00
_cell.angle_beta   90.00
_cell.angle_gamma   90.00
#
_symmetry.space_group_name_H-M   'P 1'
#
loop_
_entity.id
_entity.type
_entity.pdbx_description
1 polymer ?
#
loop_
_entity_poly.entity_id
_entity_poly.type
_entity_poly.pdbx_seq_one_letter_code
_entity_poly.pdbx_strand_id
1 'polypeptide(L)' 'MDEQTVQRLHSLGLHVGSQLVPVRYYPFHGPVIIQIDQQRIGIRYTVFQTLIGGK' A
#
# COMPACT_ATOMS: atom_id res chain seq x y z
N MET A 1 1.51 -3.11 -12.19
CA MET A 1 0.68 -2.04 -11.58
C MET A 1 0.44 -0.97 -12.64
N ASP A 2 -0.77 -0.43 -12.74
CA ASP A 2 -1.09 0.62 -13.71
C ASP A 2 -0.59 2.01 -13.25
N GLU A 3 -0.41 2.92 -14.20
CA GLU A 3 0.18 4.25 -13.96
C GLU A 3 -0.70 5.13 -13.05
N GLN A 4 -2.02 4.99 -13.11
CA GLN A 4 -2.94 5.73 -12.24
C GLN A 4 -2.79 5.30 -10.78
N THR A 5 -2.64 3.99 -10.53
CA THR A 5 -2.38 3.46 -9.19
C THR A 5 -1.04 3.98 -8.66
N VAL A 6 0.01 4.01 -9.49
CA VAL A 6 1.32 4.58 -9.10
C VAL A 6 1.20 6.05 -8.70
N GLN A 7 0.56 6.87 -9.53
CA GLN A 7 0.35 8.30 -9.25
C GLN A 7 -0.45 8.52 -7.96
N ARG A 8 -1.47 7.69 -7.72
CA ARG A 8 -2.28 7.77 -6.49
C ARG A 8 -1.50 7.37 -5.25
N LEU A 9 -0.62 6.38 -5.34
CA LEU A 9 0.26 6.01 -4.22
C LEU A 9 1.25 7.14 -3.93
N HIS A 10 1.83 7.75 -4.96
CA HIS A 10 2.69 8.92 -4.81
C HIS A 10 1.97 10.11 -4.15
N SER A 11 0.72 10.39 -4.52
CA SER A 11 -0.05 11.48 -3.91
C SER A 11 -0.47 11.20 -2.46
N LEU A 12 -0.45 9.93 -2.05
CA LEU A 12 -0.64 9.48 -0.66
C LEU A 12 0.67 9.41 0.14
N GLY A 13 1.79 9.89 -0.42
CA GLY A 13 3.09 9.92 0.24
C GLY A 13 3.87 8.61 0.15
N LEU A 14 3.41 7.64 -0.65
CA LEU A 14 4.13 6.39 -0.86
C LEU A 14 5.12 6.56 -2.02
N HIS A 15 6.39 6.71 -1.65
CA HIS A 15 7.50 6.84 -2.59
C HIS A 15 8.43 5.62 -2.53
N VAL A 16 9.22 5.40 -3.58
CA VAL A 16 10.28 4.39 -3.57
C VAL A 16 11.23 4.67 -2.40
N GLY A 17 11.47 3.65 -1.58
CA GLY A 17 12.28 3.76 -0.36
C GLY A 17 11.52 4.15 0.90
N SER A 18 10.22 4.45 0.81
CA SER A 18 9.38 4.72 2.00
C SER A 18 9.26 3.48 2.87
N GLN A 19 9.29 3.67 4.19
CA GLN A 19 9.08 2.57 5.12
C GLN A 19 7.58 2.24 5.21
N LEU A 20 7.21 1.10 4.63
CA LEU A 20 5.84 0.61 4.63
C LEU A 20 5.66 -0.39 5.78
N VAL A 21 4.79 -0.06 6.73
CA VAL A 21 4.49 -0.96 7.87
C VAL A 21 3.04 -1.42 7.81
N PRO A 22 2.75 -2.70 7.55
CA PRO A 22 1.38 -3.20 7.63
C PRO A 22 0.90 -3.23 9.08
N VAL A 23 -0.25 -2.63 9.34
CA VAL A 23 -0.85 -2.50 10.68
C VAL A 23 -2.06 -3.41 10.86
N ARG A 24 -2.82 -3.66 9.78
CA ARG A 24 -3.99 -4.55 9.82
C ARG A 24 -4.26 -5.20 8.47
N TYR A 25 -4.58 -6.49 8.53
CA TYR A 25 -5.08 -7.27 7.40
C TYR A 25 -6.57 -7.56 7.60
N TYR A 26 -7.37 -7.27 6.57
CA TYR A 26 -8.76 -7.74 6.53
C TYR A 26 -8.84 -9.11 5.84
N PRO A 27 -9.76 -9.99 6.27
CA PRO A 27 -9.89 -11.34 5.69
C PRO A 27 -10.28 -11.31 4.21
N PHE A 28 -10.19 -12.46 3.53
CA PHE A 28 -10.63 -12.69 2.15
C PHE A 28 -9.96 -11.79 1.09
N HIS A 29 -8.63 -11.59 1.17
CA HIS A 29 -7.90 -10.64 0.33
C HIS A 29 -8.49 -9.21 0.38
N GLY A 30 -9.07 -8.87 1.54
CA GLY A 30 -9.55 -7.53 1.85
C GLY A 30 -8.42 -6.50 1.91
N PRO A 31 -8.75 -5.23 2.08
CA PRO A 31 -7.75 -4.18 2.14
C PRO A 31 -6.71 -4.42 3.23
N VAL A 32 -5.51 -3.89 3.03
CA VAL A 32 -4.45 -3.85 4.03
C VAL A 32 -4.32 -2.42 4.50
N ILE A 33 -4.36 -2.21 5.82
CA ILE A 33 -4.05 -0.91 6.40
C ILE A 33 -2.55 -0.86 6.61
N ILE A 34 -1.91 0.12 5.99
CA ILE A 34 -0.48 0.38 6.13
C ILE A 34 -0.27 1.72 6.82
N GLN A 35 0.78 1.81 7.63
CA GLN A 35 1.31 3.04 8.17
C GLN A 35 2.42 3.52 7.24
N ILE A 36 2.37 4.80 6.87
CA ILE A 36 3.43 5.53 6.18
C ILE A 36 3.56 6.86 6.92
N ASP A 37 4.77 7.17 7.37
CA ASP A 37 5.03 8.31 8.25
C ASP A 37 4.04 8.36 9.43
N GLN A 38 3.26 9.43 9.53
CA GLN A 38 2.26 9.64 10.58
C GLN A 38 0.83 9.27 10.14
N GLN A 39 0.65 8.71 8.95
CA GLN A 39 -0.65 8.43 8.35
C GLN A 39 -0.94 6.94 8.25
N ARG A 40 -2.23 6.60 8.29
CA ARG A 40 -2.76 5.26 8.02
C ARG A 40 -3.59 5.29 6.77
N ILE A 41 -3.24 4.47 5.80
CA ILE A 41 -3.97 4.36 4.54
C ILE A 41 -4.40 2.92 4.30
N GLY A 42 -5.61 2.74 3.78
CA GLY A 42 -6.09 1.45 3.31
C GLY A 42 -5.75 1.28 1.84
N ILE A 43 -5.05 0.20 1.51
CA ILE A 43 -4.75 -0.17 0.12
C ILE A 43 -5.33 -1.54 -0.21
N ARG A 44 -5.62 -1.77 -1.49
CA ARG A 44 -6.08 -3.09 -1.96
C ARG A 44 -5.00 -4.14 -1.72
N TYR A 45 -5.41 -5.36 -1.40
CA TYR A 45 -4.49 -6.48 -1.15
C TYR A 45 -3.50 -6.71 -2.30
N THR A 46 -3.98 -6.66 -3.56
CA THR A 46 -3.14 -6.86 -4.75
C THR A 46 -2.10 -5.76 -4.93
N VAL A 47 -2.43 -4.52 -4.57
CA VAL A 47 -1.48 -3.40 -4.57
C VAL A 47 -0.45 -3.61 -3.46
N PHE A 48 -0.88 -4.02 -2.26
CA PHE A 48 0.03 -4.35 -1.16
C PHE A 48 1.02 -5.45 -1.56
N GLN A 49 0.54 -6.54 -2.15
CA GLN A 49 1.40 -7.63 -2.64
C GLN A 49 2.44 -7.12 -3.62
N THR A 50 2.04 -6.29 -4.60
CA THR A 50 2.98 -5.71 -5.56
C THR A 50 4.06 -4.86 -4.87
N LEU A 51 3.68 -4.06 -3.85
CA LEU A 51 4.61 -3.18 -3.13
C LEU A 51 5.65 -3.94 -2.29
N ILE A 52 5.29 -5.11 -1.75
CA ILE A 52 6.21 -5.95 -0.98
C ILE A 52 6.98 -6.97 -1.85
N GLY A 53 6.88 -6.86 -3.18
CA GLY A 53 7.54 -7.79 -4.12
C GLY A 53 6.84 -9.15 -4.28
N GLY A 54 5.59 -9.26 -3.82
CA GLY A 54 4.72 -10.39 -4.12
C GLY A 54 4.28 -10.40 -5.58
N LYS A 55 4.22 -11.59 -6.17
CA LYS A 55 3.71 -11.83 -7.53
C LYS A 55 2.19 -11.83 -7.57
#